data_AF-A0AA97D2S6-F1
#
_entry.id   AF-A0AA97D2S6-F1
#
_cell.length_a   1.000
_cell.length_b   1.000
_cell.length_c   1.000
_cell.angle_alpha   90.00
_cell.angle_beta   90.00
_cell.angle_gamma   90.00
#
_symmetry.space_group_name_H-M   'P 1'
#
loop_
_entity.id
_entity.type
_entity.pdbx_description
1 polymer ?
#
loop_
_entity_poly.entity_id
_entity_poly.type
_entity_poly.pdbx_seq_one_letter_code
_entity_poly.pdbx_strand_id
1 'polypeptide(L)'
;MSISDLNTKLYHAISLNDFKTYAKKGGVLSRERLSRANPYFTRFFSDPKDIKLGCWDRTFGNFTDLGARFGQFANSVPNAFGPINIVLSEKVLSELDDVKVTKVSVSQQKYNPNEHDIPLSTLADFFIEKDKVHYPNKGSQGLEFSSSTECIDWKYVAYILVDPIEFNGKSLVSEVERILAENGIEKKVIKRKIKCEQTLGHLLNFSDSLAGSLLHKNESLEDLVPDNLIKWFKELNPVGQAILASWLTYTYNGTLLHLK
;
A
#
# COMPACT_ATOMS: atom_id res chain seq x y z
N MET A 1 -0.79 -26.29 11.43
CA MET A 1 -1.82 -25.29 11.05
C MET A 1 -1.68 -25.05 9.56
N SER A 2 -2.74 -25.21 8.78
CA SER A 2 -2.71 -24.90 7.35
C SER A 2 -2.75 -23.38 7.15
N ILE A 3 -2.33 -22.87 5.99
CA ILE A 3 -2.47 -21.43 5.68
C ILE A 3 -3.91 -20.94 5.83
N SER A 4 -4.88 -21.79 5.46
CA SER A 4 -6.30 -21.48 5.60
C SER A 4 -6.75 -21.28 7.06
N ASP A 5 -6.01 -21.84 8.03
CA ASP A 5 -6.34 -21.72 9.46
C ASP A 5 -5.79 -20.43 10.10
N LEU A 6 -4.88 -19.71 9.41
CA LEU A 6 -4.30 -18.46 9.92
C LEU A 6 -5.35 -17.35 10.09
N ASN A 7 -6.52 -17.41 9.44
CA ASN A 7 -7.55 -16.36 9.54
C ASN A 7 -6.95 -14.93 9.53
N THR A 8 -6.03 -14.67 8.59
CA THR A 8 -5.24 -13.44 8.52
C THR A 8 -5.54 -12.68 7.24
N LYS A 9 -5.52 -11.35 7.30
CA LYS A 9 -5.81 -10.51 6.13
C LYS A 9 -4.53 -10.11 5.43
N LEU A 10 -4.64 -9.96 4.11
CA LEU A 10 -3.55 -9.45 3.30
C LEU A 10 -3.92 -8.07 2.78
N TYR A 11 -2.93 -7.20 2.72
CA TYR A 11 -3.11 -5.79 2.42
C TYR A 11 -2.29 -5.43 1.19
N HIS A 12 -2.95 -4.85 0.19
CA HIS A 12 -2.33 -4.33 -1.02
C HIS A 12 -2.63 -2.84 -1.15
N ALA A 13 -1.62 -2.02 -0.87
CA ALA A 13 -1.70 -0.57 -0.99
C ALA A 13 -1.56 -0.13 -2.44
N ILE A 14 -2.40 0.81 -2.87
CA ILE A 14 -2.42 1.28 -4.25
C ILE A 14 -2.88 2.75 -4.34
N SER A 15 -2.52 3.40 -5.45
CA SER A 15 -2.94 4.75 -5.80
C SER A 15 -4.31 4.78 -6.49
N LEU A 16 -4.97 5.95 -6.55
CA LEU A 16 -6.26 6.08 -7.24
C LEU A 16 -6.14 5.78 -8.75
N ASN A 17 -5.08 6.25 -9.39
CA ASN A 17 -4.82 6.03 -10.81
C ASN A 17 -4.75 4.53 -11.16
N ASP A 18 -4.00 3.79 -10.37
CA ASP A 18 -3.83 2.35 -10.60
C ASP A 18 -5.08 1.58 -10.17
N PHE A 19 -5.76 2.01 -9.11
CA PHE A 19 -7.04 1.44 -8.67
C PHE A 19 -8.10 1.51 -9.77
N LYS A 20 -8.20 2.63 -10.50
CA LYS A 20 -9.06 2.76 -11.70
C LYS A 20 -8.75 1.70 -12.74
N THR A 21 -7.47 1.32 -12.88
CA THR A 21 -7.04 0.27 -13.81
C THR A 21 -7.41 -1.11 -13.30
N TYR A 22 -7.20 -1.39 -12.01
CA TYR A 22 -7.59 -2.67 -11.39
C TYR A 22 -9.10 -2.93 -11.52
N ALA A 23 -9.93 -1.91 -11.27
CA ALA A 23 -11.38 -2.02 -11.42
C ALA A 23 -11.76 -2.45 -12.85
N LYS A 24 -11.19 -1.78 -13.86
CA LYS A 24 -11.44 -2.08 -15.28
C LYS A 24 -10.90 -3.43 -15.74
N LYS A 25 -9.83 -3.93 -15.10
CA LYS A 25 -9.15 -5.18 -15.49
C LYS A 25 -9.59 -6.40 -14.68
N GLY A 26 -10.53 -6.23 -13.75
CA GLY A 26 -11.15 -7.34 -13.02
C GLY A 26 -10.39 -7.83 -11.80
N GLY A 27 -9.36 -7.12 -11.31
CA GLY A 27 -8.66 -7.54 -10.10
C GLY A 27 -7.37 -6.76 -9.80
N VAL A 28 -6.65 -7.23 -8.78
CA VAL A 28 -5.33 -6.72 -8.38
C VAL A 28 -4.28 -7.26 -9.33
N LEU A 29 -3.67 -6.40 -10.13
CA LEU A 29 -2.70 -6.79 -11.14
C LEU A 29 -1.27 -6.87 -10.58
N SER A 30 -0.44 -7.70 -11.20
CA SER A 30 1.01 -7.56 -11.08
C SER A 30 1.47 -6.23 -11.66
N ARG A 31 2.66 -5.77 -11.27
CA ARG A 31 3.22 -4.49 -11.77
C ARG A 31 3.45 -4.54 -13.28
N GLU A 32 3.88 -5.69 -13.79
CA GLU A 32 4.00 -5.99 -15.21
C GLU A 32 2.68 -5.71 -15.95
N ARG A 33 1.59 -6.38 -15.54
CA ARG A 33 0.28 -6.20 -16.17
C ARG A 33 -0.28 -4.80 -16.02
N LEU A 34 -0.10 -4.18 -14.86
CA LEU A 34 -0.50 -2.79 -14.62
C LEU A 34 0.23 -1.84 -15.59
N SER A 35 1.54 -2.02 -15.78
CA SER A 35 2.34 -1.18 -16.65
C SER A 35 1.95 -1.29 -18.14
N ARG A 36 1.54 -2.49 -18.57
CA ARG A 36 0.99 -2.71 -19.93
C ARG A 36 -0.40 -2.10 -20.08
N ALA A 37 -1.23 -2.17 -19.03
CA ALA A 37 -2.61 -1.69 -19.05
C ALA A 37 -2.72 -0.17 -18.91
N ASN A 38 -1.76 0.47 -18.24
CA ASN A 38 -1.73 1.90 -17.98
C ASN A 38 -0.30 2.44 -18.17
N PRO A 39 0.03 3.11 -19.29
CA PRO A 39 1.36 3.68 -19.51
C PRO A 39 1.72 4.78 -18.51
N TYR A 40 0.74 5.34 -17.81
CA TYR A 40 0.89 6.38 -16.79
C TYR A 40 0.69 5.85 -15.37
N PHE A 41 0.84 4.54 -15.15
CA PHE A 41 0.74 3.94 -13.81
C PHE A 41 1.68 4.60 -12.81
N THR A 42 1.30 4.58 -11.52
CA THR A 42 2.14 5.19 -10.48
C THR A 42 3.40 4.36 -10.29
N ARG A 43 4.55 4.94 -10.64
CA ARG A 43 5.86 4.31 -10.50
C ARG A 43 6.38 4.42 -9.07
N PHE A 44 6.94 3.32 -8.56
CA PHE A 44 7.58 3.28 -7.24
C PHE A 44 9.10 3.23 -7.39
N PHE A 45 9.81 3.64 -6.33
CA PHE A 45 11.28 3.61 -6.32
C PHE A 45 11.81 2.18 -6.41
N SER A 46 11.02 1.18 -6.01
CA SER A 46 11.40 -0.24 -6.05
C SER A 46 11.27 -0.87 -7.44
N ASP A 47 10.51 -0.28 -8.37
CA ASP A 47 10.20 -0.90 -9.66
C ASP A 47 11.45 -1.44 -10.42
N PRO A 48 12.58 -0.69 -10.54
CA PRO A 48 13.78 -1.21 -11.21
C PRO A 48 14.40 -2.43 -10.51
N LYS A 49 14.30 -2.48 -9.18
CA LYS A 49 14.79 -3.59 -8.37
C LYS A 49 13.89 -4.81 -8.53
N ASP A 50 12.58 -4.61 -8.54
CA ASP A 50 11.60 -5.69 -8.71
C ASP A 50 11.77 -6.39 -10.07
N ILE A 51 12.08 -5.62 -11.13
CA ILE A 51 12.47 -6.16 -12.44
C ILE A 51 13.75 -6.99 -12.34
N LYS A 52 14.80 -6.44 -11.73
CA LYS A 52 16.11 -7.13 -11.59
C LYS A 52 16.00 -8.43 -10.81
N LEU A 53 15.08 -8.50 -9.83
CA LEU A 53 14.89 -9.66 -8.97
C LEU A 53 13.85 -10.66 -9.48
N GLY A 54 13.24 -10.42 -10.65
CA GLY A 54 12.20 -11.31 -11.19
C GLY A 54 10.92 -11.31 -10.36
N CYS A 55 10.58 -10.18 -9.74
CA CYS A 55 9.34 -10.00 -8.97
C CYS A 55 8.31 -9.12 -9.71
N TRP A 56 8.67 -8.57 -10.87
CA TRP A 56 7.86 -7.60 -11.60
C TRP A 56 6.51 -8.14 -12.08
N ASP A 57 6.48 -9.40 -12.50
CA ASP A 57 5.30 -10.14 -12.98
C ASP A 57 4.48 -10.76 -11.85
N ARG A 58 4.88 -10.57 -10.59
CA ARG A 58 4.22 -11.16 -9.43
C ARG A 58 3.23 -10.18 -8.80
N THR A 59 2.11 -10.70 -8.30
CA THR A 59 1.25 -9.94 -7.38
C THR A 59 1.79 -10.06 -5.97
N PHE A 60 1.52 -9.07 -5.13
CA PHE A 60 2.05 -9.01 -3.76
C PHE A 60 1.05 -8.41 -2.77
N GLY A 61 1.28 -8.66 -1.49
CA GLY A 61 0.64 -7.96 -0.40
C GLY A 61 1.29 -8.29 0.95
N ASN A 62 0.94 -7.52 1.97
CA ASN A 62 1.53 -7.63 3.30
C ASN A 62 0.55 -8.27 4.28
N PHE A 63 1.07 -8.96 5.28
CA PHE A 63 0.26 -9.50 6.40
C PHE A 63 -0.05 -8.45 7.49
N THR A 64 0.42 -7.22 7.29
CA THR A 64 0.21 -6.09 8.18
C THR A 64 -0.43 -4.94 7.42
N ASP A 65 -1.45 -4.30 8.00
CA ASP A 65 -1.97 -3.03 7.51
C ASP A 65 -0.98 -1.90 7.80
N LEU A 66 -0.05 -1.68 6.87
CA LEU A 66 0.95 -0.61 6.97
C LEU A 66 0.27 0.76 7.11
N GLY A 67 -0.89 0.96 6.50
CA GLY A 67 -1.68 2.19 6.62
C GLY A 67 -2.22 2.43 8.02
N ALA A 68 -2.69 1.40 8.72
CA ALA A 68 -3.09 1.53 10.13
C ALA A 68 -1.90 1.84 11.03
N ARG A 69 -0.76 1.19 10.75
CA ARG A 69 0.49 1.48 11.46
C ARG A 69 0.85 2.95 11.32
N PHE A 70 0.91 3.49 10.11
CA PHE A 70 1.27 4.89 9.94
C PHE A 70 0.16 5.85 10.43
N GLY A 71 -1.11 5.66 10.06
CA GLY A 71 -2.18 6.61 10.40
C GLY A 71 -2.57 6.71 11.88
N GLN A 72 -2.13 5.78 12.75
CA GLN A 72 -2.49 5.75 14.18
C GLN A 72 -1.42 6.28 15.14
N PHE A 73 -0.21 6.60 14.68
CA PHE A 73 0.81 7.26 15.51
C PHE A 73 0.68 8.78 15.46
N ALA A 74 1.05 9.46 16.54
CA ALA A 74 0.83 10.91 16.72
C ALA A 74 1.46 11.75 15.60
N ASN A 75 2.61 11.31 15.08
CA ASN A 75 3.40 12.02 14.08
C ASN A 75 3.68 11.14 12.87
N SER A 76 2.65 10.65 12.19
CA SER A 76 2.83 9.77 11.05
C SER A 76 1.87 10.13 9.93
N VAL A 77 2.28 9.81 8.70
CA VAL A 77 1.43 9.98 7.52
C VAL A 77 0.40 8.84 7.45
N PRO A 78 -0.63 8.93 6.60
CA PRO A 78 -1.44 7.76 6.25
C PRO A 78 -0.62 6.71 5.48
N ASN A 79 -1.28 5.83 4.70
CA ASN A 79 -0.56 4.77 4.01
C ASN A 79 0.45 5.33 2.98
N ALA A 80 1.75 5.22 3.31
CA ALA A 80 2.86 5.70 2.49
C ALA A 80 2.97 5.08 1.10
N PHE A 81 2.36 3.91 0.91
CA PHE A 81 2.44 3.13 -0.33
C PHE A 81 1.20 3.30 -1.21
N GLY A 82 0.20 4.07 -0.76
CA GLY A 82 -1.02 4.31 -1.51
C GLY A 82 -2.23 4.46 -0.59
N PRO A 83 -3.08 5.50 -0.78
CA PRO A 83 -4.17 5.78 0.14
C PRO A 83 -5.36 4.82 0.02
N ILE A 84 -5.36 3.91 -0.96
CA ILE A 84 -6.35 2.86 -1.12
C ILE A 84 -5.68 1.54 -0.75
N ASN A 85 -6.21 0.81 0.21
CA ASN A 85 -5.70 -0.49 0.65
C ASN A 85 -6.73 -1.57 0.37
N ILE A 86 -6.45 -2.43 -0.60
CA ILE A 86 -7.29 -3.57 -0.98
C ILE A 86 -7.02 -4.70 0.00
N VAL A 87 -8.05 -5.12 0.73
CA VAL A 87 -7.92 -6.17 1.76
C VAL A 87 -8.40 -7.49 1.20
N LEU A 88 -7.46 -8.42 0.99
CA LEU A 88 -7.75 -9.76 0.51
C LEU A 88 -8.17 -10.66 1.67
N SER A 89 -9.09 -11.57 1.37
CA SER A 89 -9.43 -12.69 2.25
C SER A 89 -8.29 -13.71 2.30
N GLU A 90 -8.12 -14.35 3.44
CA GLU A 90 -7.14 -15.40 3.71
C GLU A 90 -7.19 -16.58 2.73
N LYS A 91 -8.39 -16.89 2.21
CA LYS A 91 -8.63 -17.98 1.26
C LYS A 91 -7.88 -17.79 -0.06
N VAL A 92 -7.45 -16.57 -0.36
CA VAL A 92 -6.72 -16.28 -1.59
C VAL A 92 -5.42 -17.09 -1.65
N LEU A 93 -4.67 -17.24 -0.56
CA LEU A 93 -3.35 -17.89 -0.59
C LEU A 93 -3.39 -19.36 -1.01
N SER A 94 -4.49 -20.07 -0.76
CA SER A 94 -4.66 -21.46 -1.21
C SER A 94 -5.07 -21.59 -2.67
N GLU A 95 -5.49 -20.49 -3.32
CA GLU A 95 -5.95 -20.47 -4.71
C GLU A 95 -4.99 -19.73 -5.65
N LEU A 96 -3.94 -19.11 -5.12
CA LEU A 96 -2.91 -18.45 -5.88
C LEU A 96 -1.81 -19.42 -6.31
N ASP A 97 -1.24 -19.15 -7.48
CA ASP A 97 -0.14 -19.94 -8.05
C ASP A 97 1.22 -19.50 -7.49
N ASP A 98 2.12 -20.46 -7.26
CA ASP A 98 3.51 -20.25 -6.80
C ASP A 98 3.60 -19.20 -5.68
N VAL A 99 2.85 -19.39 -4.60
CA VAL A 99 2.88 -18.48 -3.45
C VAL A 99 4.21 -18.59 -2.72
N LYS A 100 4.89 -17.45 -2.55
CA LYS A 100 6.08 -17.29 -1.73
C LYS A 100 5.81 -16.31 -0.62
N VAL A 101 6.34 -16.55 0.56
CA VAL A 101 6.20 -15.65 1.71
C VAL A 101 7.58 -15.35 2.26
N THR A 102 7.93 -14.07 2.35
CA THR A 102 9.26 -13.66 2.81
C THR A 102 9.21 -12.92 4.14
N LYS A 103 10.25 -13.13 4.97
CA LYS A 103 10.42 -12.45 6.27
C LYS A 103 10.45 -10.92 6.17
N VAL A 104 10.87 -10.43 5.01
CA VAL A 104 11.04 -9.01 4.72
C VAL A 104 10.49 -8.69 3.33
N SER A 105 10.04 -7.44 3.14
CA SER A 105 9.54 -6.93 1.85
C SER A 105 10.65 -6.87 0.79
N VAL A 106 10.27 -7.07 -0.48
CA VAL A 106 11.13 -6.91 -1.66
C VAL A 106 11.83 -5.55 -1.72
N SER A 107 11.25 -4.52 -1.10
CA SER A 107 11.82 -3.16 -1.04
C SER A 107 13.12 -3.07 -0.21
N GLN A 108 13.38 -3.98 0.73
CA GLN A 108 14.54 -3.93 1.64
C GLN A 108 15.87 -4.18 0.93
N GLN A 109 16.91 -3.35 1.15
CA GLN A 109 18.18 -3.43 0.40
C GLN A 109 18.82 -4.82 0.35
N LYS A 110 18.76 -5.59 1.45
CA LYS A 110 19.33 -6.94 1.55
C LYS A 110 18.37 -8.06 1.14
N TYR A 111 17.25 -7.75 0.50
CA TYR A 111 16.27 -8.75 0.10
C TYR A 111 16.88 -9.79 -0.85
N ASN A 112 16.83 -11.06 -0.44
CA ASN A 112 17.06 -12.22 -1.29
C ASN A 112 15.85 -13.15 -1.13
N PRO A 113 15.11 -13.46 -2.20
CA PRO A 113 13.89 -14.27 -2.11
C PRO A 113 14.20 -15.69 -1.60
N ASN A 114 15.35 -16.28 -1.95
CA ASN A 114 15.68 -17.64 -1.55
C ASN A 114 16.14 -17.74 -0.09
N GLU A 115 16.82 -16.72 0.42
CA GLU A 115 17.29 -16.69 1.83
C GLU A 115 16.18 -16.27 2.81
N HIS A 116 15.23 -15.49 2.34
CA HIS A 116 14.15 -14.95 3.18
C HIS A 116 12.84 -15.70 3.06
N ASP A 117 12.73 -16.68 2.16
CA ASP A 117 11.54 -17.51 2.00
C ASP A 117 11.21 -18.22 3.31
N ILE A 118 9.91 -18.25 3.61
CA ILE A 118 9.33 -18.96 4.73
C ILE A 118 8.53 -20.11 4.14
N PRO A 119 8.91 -21.37 4.43
CA PRO A 119 8.09 -22.51 4.07
C PRO A 119 6.67 -22.31 4.62
N LEU A 120 5.67 -22.47 3.76
CA LEU A 120 4.27 -22.24 4.14
C LEU A 120 3.82 -23.12 5.32
N SER A 121 4.46 -24.30 5.48
CA SER A 121 4.23 -25.21 6.60
C SER A 121 4.64 -24.64 7.96
N THR A 122 5.55 -23.67 8.00
CA THR A 122 6.03 -23.00 9.23
C THR A 122 5.49 -21.57 9.36
N LEU A 123 4.63 -21.12 8.44
CA LEU A 123 4.17 -19.74 8.41
C LEU A 123 3.45 -19.34 9.71
N ALA A 124 2.71 -20.27 10.32
CA ALA A 124 1.99 -20.04 11.57
C ALA A 124 2.87 -19.59 12.74
N ASP A 125 4.14 -19.97 12.76
CA ASP A 125 5.08 -19.62 13.85
C ASP A 125 5.40 -18.12 13.88
N PHE A 126 5.11 -17.41 12.79
CA PHE A 126 5.35 -15.98 12.65
C PHE A 126 4.17 -15.13 13.12
N PHE A 127 3.10 -15.74 13.62
CA PHE A 127 1.89 -15.06 14.05
C PHE A 127 1.59 -15.27 15.54
N ILE A 128 0.85 -14.33 16.10
CA ILE A 128 0.19 -14.45 17.41
C ILE A 128 -1.31 -14.34 17.21
N GLU A 129 -2.08 -15.17 17.91
CA GLU A 129 -3.53 -15.08 17.92
C GLU A 129 -3.99 -14.04 18.94
N LYS A 130 -4.88 -13.14 18.52
CA LYS A 130 -5.62 -12.25 19.40
C LYS A 130 -7.05 -12.13 18.90
N ASP A 131 -8.03 -12.36 19.77
CA ASP A 131 -9.45 -12.28 19.43
C ASP A 131 -9.84 -13.13 18.19
N LYS A 132 -9.26 -14.34 18.07
CA LYS A 132 -9.42 -15.27 16.94
C LYS A 132 -8.87 -14.78 15.60
N VAL A 133 -8.06 -13.73 15.60
CA VAL A 133 -7.36 -13.21 14.41
C VAL A 133 -5.86 -13.37 14.62
N HIS A 134 -5.17 -13.87 13.60
CA HIS A 134 -3.71 -13.97 13.66
C HIS A 134 -3.06 -12.72 13.09
N TYR A 135 -2.19 -12.13 13.89
CA TYR A 135 -1.37 -10.98 13.53
C TYR A 135 0.10 -11.39 13.49
N PRO A 136 0.91 -10.87 12.56
CA PRO A 136 2.34 -11.08 12.60
C PRO A 136 2.89 -10.72 13.99
N ASN A 137 3.81 -11.51 14.51
CA ASN A 137 4.47 -11.23 15.78
C ASN A 137 5.40 -9.99 15.64
N LYS A 138 5.94 -9.47 16.75
CA LYS A 138 6.75 -8.24 16.74
C LYS A 138 7.97 -8.31 15.81
N GLY A 139 8.55 -9.50 15.62
CA GLY A 139 9.68 -9.73 14.72
C GLY A 139 9.30 -9.90 13.25
N SER A 140 8.00 -10.01 12.93
CA SER A 140 7.50 -10.43 11.62
C SER A 140 6.57 -9.40 10.97
N GLN A 141 6.62 -8.16 11.44
CA GLN A 141 5.75 -7.08 10.94
C GLN A 141 5.99 -6.70 9.45
N GLY A 142 7.05 -7.20 8.85
CA GLY A 142 7.42 -6.98 7.46
C GLY A 142 7.09 -8.15 6.53
N LEU A 143 6.32 -9.14 6.99
CA LEU A 143 5.93 -10.28 6.16
C LEU A 143 5.18 -9.82 4.91
N GLU A 144 5.57 -10.41 3.80
CA GLU A 144 5.04 -10.13 2.47
C GLU A 144 4.82 -11.46 1.76
N PHE A 145 3.71 -11.58 1.04
CA PHE A 145 3.52 -12.67 0.09
C PHE A 145 3.74 -12.14 -1.32
N SER A 146 4.15 -13.03 -2.22
CA SER A 146 4.07 -12.83 -3.67
C SER A 146 3.58 -14.08 -4.37
N SER A 147 2.91 -13.92 -5.52
CA SER A 147 2.37 -15.03 -6.32
C SER A 147 2.59 -14.77 -7.81
N SER A 148 2.74 -15.84 -8.59
CA SER A 148 2.78 -15.76 -10.06
C SER A 148 1.40 -15.54 -10.70
N THR A 149 0.31 -15.57 -9.92
CA THR A 149 -1.01 -15.16 -10.40
C THR A 149 -0.99 -13.66 -10.68
N GLU A 150 -0.92 -13.29 -11.95
CA GLU A 150 -0.74 -11.91 -12.40
C GLU A 150 -1.99 -11.00 -12.24
N CYS A 151 -3.14 -11.59 -11.89
CA CYS A 151 -4.38 -10.86 -11.60
C CYS A 151 -5.16 -11.60 -10.50
N ILE A 152 -5.21 -11.04 -9.30
CA ILE A 152 -6.04 -11.55 -8.20
C ILE A 152 -7.45 -10.99 -8.37
N ASP A 153 -8.39 -11.87 -8.68
CA ASP A 153 -9.80 -11.54 -8.94
C ASP A 153 -10.48 -10.82 -7.74
N TRP A 154 -11.37 -9.88 -8.03
CA TRP A 154 -12.16 -9.16 -7.02
C TRP A 154 -12.93 -10.09 -6.07
N LYS A 155 -13.30 -11.31 -6.47
CA LYS A 155 -13.95 -12.29 -5.59
C LYS A 155 -13.14 -12.58 -4.32
N TYR A 156 -11.81 -12.46 -4.36
CA TYR A 156 -10.93 -12.65 -3.20
C TYR A 156 -10.78 -11.42 -2.32
N VAL A 157 -11.22 -10.25 -2.78
CA VAL A 157 -11.20 -9.00 -2.00
C VAL A 157 -12.35 -9.02 -0.99
N ALA A 158 -12.03 -8.89 0.29
CA ALA A 158 -13.01 -8.82 1.37
C ALA A 158 -13.64 -7.43 1.48
N TYR A 159 -12.81 -6.39 1.46
CA TYR A 159 -13.22 -4.98 1.53
C TYR A 159 -12.06 -4.07 1.10
N ILE A 160 -12.34 -2.78 1.00
CA ILE A 160 -11.36 -1.75 0.63
C ILE A 160 -11.28 -0.73 1.76
N LEU A 161 -10.09 -0.50 2.29
CA LEU A 161 -9.82 0.58 3.25
C LEU A 161 -9.30 1.80 2.49
N VAL A 162 -9.85 2.96 2.75
CA VAL A 162 -9.50 4.19 2.04
C VAL A 162 -9.14 5.28 3.04
N ASP A 163 -7.98 5.90 2.87
CA ASP A 163 -7.55 7.04 3.68
C ASP A 163 -8.53 8.21 3.48
N PRO A 164 -8.85 8.99 4.53
CA PRO A 164 -9.88 10.02 4.49
C PRO A 164 -9.38 11.30 3.80
N ILE A 165 -8.96 11.18 2.54
CA ILE A 165 -8.45 12.27 1.71
C ILE A 165 -9.63 13.04 1.13
N GLU A 166 -9.68 14.33 1.44
CA GLU A 166 -10.55 15.34 0.82
C GLU A 166 -9.66 16.34 0.08
N PHE A 167 -9.86 16.49 -1.21
CA PHE A 167 -9.02 17.35 -2.05
C PHE A 167 -9.84 17.99 -3.17
N ASN A 168 -9.72 19.30 -3.36
CA ASN A 168 -10.51 20.08 -4.34
C ASN A 168 -12.03 19.80 -4.30
N GLY A 169 -12.57 19.63 -3.09
CA GLY A 169 -14.00 19.34 -2.90
C GLY A 169 -14.43 17.91 -3.26
N LYS A 170 -13.48 17.02 -3.57
CA LYS A 170 -13.73 15.60 -3.86
C LYS A 170 -13.21 14.72 -2.73
N SER A 171 -14.03 13.74 -2.35
CA SER A 171 -13.65 12.70 -1.41
C SER A 171 -13.06 11.50 -2.14
N LEU A 172 -11.89 11.04 -1.72
CA LEU A 172 -11.31 9.79 -2.23
C LEU A 172 -12.22 8.60 -1.95
N VAL A 173 -12.91 8.58 -0.81
CA VAL A 173 -13.84 7.51 -0.44
C VAL A 173 -14.98 7.42 -1.45
N SER A 174 -15.64 8.54 -1.72
CA SER A 174 -16.73 8.60 -2.70
C SER A 174 -16.27 8.27 -4.12
N GLU A 175 -15.06 8.68 -4.49
CA GLU A 175 -14.50 8.36 -5.81
C GLU A 175 -14.22 6.86 -5.96
N VAL A 176 -13.70 6.20 -4.92
CA VAL A 176 -13.52 4.74 -4.90
C VAL A 176 -14.85 4.00 -5.00
N GLU A 177 -15.86 4.42 -4.24
CA GLU A 177 -17.22 3.86 -4.32
C GLU A 177 -17.81 4.01 -5.73
N ARG A 178 -17.66 5.19 -6.36
CA ARG A 178 -18.11 5.45 -7.73
C ARG A 178 -17.42 4.52 -8.73
N ILE A 179 -16.09 4.38 -8.65
CA ILE A 179 -15.32 3.51 -9.55
C ILE A 179 -15.79 2.06 -9.44
N LEU A 180 -16.02 1.56 -8.23
CA LEU A 180 -16.51 0.20 -8.03
C LEU A 180 -17.90 0.02 -8.66
N ALA A 181 -18.83 0.95 -8.41
CA ALA A 181 -20.18 0.90 -8.96
C ALA A 181 -20.18 0.93 -10.50
N GLU A 182 -19.39 1.79 -11.12
CA GLU A 182 -19.27 1.90 -12.58
C GLU A 182 -18.72 0.64 -13.25
N ASN A 183 -17.96 -0.18 -12.53
CA ASN A 183 -17.42 -1.44 -13.02
C ASN A 183 -18.22 -2.66 -12.54
N GLY A 184 -19.39 -2.45 -11.91
CA GLY A 184 -20.23 -3.55 -11.40
C GLY A 184 -19.58 -4.37 -10.28
N ILE A 185 -18.68 -3.76 -9.51
CA ILE A 185 -17.92 -4.44 -8.45
C ILE A 185 -18.59 -4.16 -7.10
N GLU A 186 -19.19 -5.19 -6.52
CA GLU A 186 -19.82 -5.09 -5.19
C GLU A 186 -18.80 -5.37 -4.08
N LYS A 187 -18.17 -4.31 -3.55
CA LYS A 187 -17.26 -4.39 -2.40
C LYS A 187 -17.53 -3.29 -1.39
N LYS A 188 -17.41 -3.63 -0.10
CA LYS A 188 -17.51 -2.66 0.98
C LYS A 188 -16.30 -1.74 0.97
N VAL A 189 -16.55 -0.43 0.96
CA VAL A 189 -15.55 0.61 1.17
C VAL A 189 -15.61 1.07 2.62
N ILE A 190 -14.45 1.20 3.27
CA ILE A 190 -14.33 1.60 4.67
C ILE A 190 -13.37 2.78 4.75
N LYS A 191 -13.87 3.93 5.22
CA LYS A 191 -13.02 5.08 5.53
C LYS A 191 -12.11 4.76 6.71
N ARG A 192 -10.80 4.94 6.53
CA ARG A 192 -9.80 4.77 7.58
C ARG A 192 -9.92 5.89 8.61
N LYS A 193 -9.84 5.52 9.89
CA LYS A 193 -9.69 6.48 10.99
C LYS A 193 -8.21 6.85 11.13
N ILE A 194 -7.90 8.14 11.11
CA ILE A 194 -6.55 8.67 11.37
C ILE A 194 -6.60 9.61 12.57
N LYS A 195 -5.50 9.73 13.32
CA LYS A 195 -5.47 10.60 14.52
C LYS A 195 -5.18 12.07 14.20
N CYS A 196 -4.53 12.34 13.07
CA CYS A 196 -3.98 13.64 12.72
C CYS A 196 -4.64 14.23 11.47
N GLU A 197 -5.97 14.33 11.45
CA GLU A 197 -6.74 14.83 10.28
C GLU A 197 -6.32 16.24 9.84
N GLN A 198 -6.06 17.15 10.78
CA GLN A 198 -5.57 18.50 10.45
C GLN A 198 -4.19 18.45 9.77
N THR A 199 -3.27 17.63 10.29
CA THR A 199 -1.96 17.42 9.69
C THR A 199 -2.10 16.84 8.28
N LEU A 200 -3.04 15.90 8.07
CA LEU A 200 -3.30 15.36 6.73
C LEU A 200 -3.67 16.49 5.74
N GLY A 201 -4.58 17.40 6.09
CA GLY A 201 -4.92 18.52 5.21
C GLY A 201 -3.72 19.37 4.81
N HIS A 202 -2.84 19.68 5.77
CA HIS A 202 -1.59 20.40 5.49
C HIS A 202 -0.62 19.61 4.61
N LEU A 203 -0.52 18.29 4.82
CA LEU A 203 0.32 17.41 4.02
C LEU A 203 -0.19 17.26 2.58
N LEU A 204 -1.50 17.23 2.36
CA LEU A 204 -2.10 17.19 1.01
C LEU A 204 -1.78 18.47 0.23
N ASN A 205 -1.90 19.64 0.87
CA ASN A 205 -1.52 20.91 0.26
C ASN A 205 -0.03 20.97 -0.07
N PHE A 206 0.82 20.45 0.82
CA PHE A 206 2.26 20.38 0.57
C PHE A 206 2.59 19.42 -0.59
N SER A 207 1.94 18.25 -0.63
CA SER A 207 2.05 17.30 -1.74
C SER A 207 1.67 17.95 -3.09
N ASP A 208 0.57 18.71 -3.12
CA ASP A 208 0.14 19.44 -4.32
C ASP A 208 1.13 20.54 -4.74
N SER A 209 1.66 21.33 -3.80
CA SER A 209 2.61 22.40 -4.10
C SER A 209 3.94 21.89 -4.67
N LEU A 210 4.34 20.68 -4.29
CA LEU A 210 5.54 20.01 -4.81
C LEU A 210 5.33 19.44 -6.22
N ALA A 211 4.09 19.21 -6.64
CA ALA A 211 3.76 18.66 -7.94
C ALA A 211 4.56 17.40 -8.34
N GLY A 212 4.85 16.53 -7.36
CA GLY A 212 5.61 15.29 -7.56
C GLY A 212 7.12 15.45 -7.74
N SER A 213 7.70 16.61 -7.44
CA SER A 213 9.13 16.92 -7.71
C SER A 213 10.16 16.16 -6.85
N LEU A 214 9.78 15.70 -5.66
CA LEU A 214 10.73 15.26 -4.63
C LEU A 214 11.52 13.99 -4.99
N LEU A 215 10.90 12.97 -5.62
CA LEU A 215 11.61 11.71 -5.94
C LEU A 215 12.63 11.84 -7.07
N HIS A 216 12.64 12.97 -7.78
CA HIS A 216 13.39 13.10 -9.03
C HIS A 216 14.60 14.04 -8.95
N LYS A 217 14.73 14.85 -7.88
CA LYS A 217 15.65 15.99 -7.89
C LYS A 217 16.74 16.01 -6.80
N ASN A 218 16.87 14.98 -5.97
CA ASN A 218 17.80 15.00 -4.81
C ASN A 218 17.62 16.27 -3.94
N GLU A 219 16.38 16.77 -3.82
CA GLU A 219 16.08 17.94 -3.00
C GLU A 219 16.05 17.54 -1.51
N SER A 220 16.62 18.40 -0.65
CA SER A 220 16.49 18.24 0.80
C SER A 220 15.06 18.51 1.20
N LEU A 221 14.34 17.49 1.68
CA LEU A 221 12.96 17.63 2.13
C LEU A 221 12.84 18.69 3.24
N GLU A 222 13.85 18.83 4.10
CA GLU A 222 13.87 19.77 5.22
C GLU A 222 13.72 21.23 4.77
N ASP A 223 14.36 21.59 3.66
CA ASP A 223 14.36 22.97 3.14
C ASP A 223 13.02 23.37 2.50
N LEU A 224 12.15 22.38 2.24
CA LEU A 224 10.87 22.56 1.57
C LEU A 224 9.68 22.51 2.54
N VAL A 225 9.92 22.17 3.82
CA VAL A 225 8.83 21.98 4.80
C VAL A 225 8.11 23.31 5.07
N PRO A 226 6.78 23.39 4.85
CA PRO A 226 6.00 24.58 5.18
C PRO A 226 6.04 24.93 6.68
N ASP A 227 6.00 26.23 7.01
CA ASP A 227 6.11 26.72 8.40
C ASP A 227 5.16 26.03 9.39
N ASN A 228 3.92 25.77 8.95
CA ASN A 228 2.88 25.11 9.75
C ASN A 228 3.15 23.61 10.00
N LEU A 229 4.13 23.02 9.30
CA LEU A 229 4.55 21.63 9.44
C LEU A 229 5.93 21.47 10.07
N ILE A 230 6.75 22.53 10.20
CA ILE A 230 8.13 22.44 10.71
C ILE A 230 8.21 21.72 12.06
N LYS A 231 7.35 22.08 13.02
CA LYS A 231 7.35 21.46 14.34
C LYS A 231 7.07 19.95 14.25
N TRP A 232 6.03 19.58 13.51
CA TRP A 232 5.64 18.19 13.30
C TRP A 232 6.75 17.40 12.58
N PHE A 233 7.37 17.98 11.56
CA PHE A 233 8.46 17.36 10.80
C PHE A 233 9.69 17.07 11.67
N LYS A 234 10.07 18.01 12.55
CA LYS A 234 11.20 17.85 13.48
C LYS A 234 10.98 16.75 14.52
N GLU A 235 9.75 16.35 14.77
CA GLU A 235 9.42 15.22 15.66
C GLU A 235 9.49 13.86 14.94
N LEU A 236 9.68 13.83 13.62
CA LEU A 236 9.92 12.61 12.86
C LEU A 236 11.37 12.14 13.04
N ASN A 237 11.54 10.83 13.23
CA ASN A 237 12.85 10.20 13.10
C ASN A 237 13.28 10.10 11.62
N PRO A 238 14.54 9.76 11.31
CA PRO A 238 15.02 9.69 9.92
C PRO A 238 14.21 8.76 9.01
N VAL A 239 13.69 7.65 9.54
CA VAL A 239 12.84 6.72 8.78
C VAL A 239 11.50 7.37 8.44
N GLY A 240 10.89 8.10 9.39
CA GLY A 240 9.65 8.84 9.18
C GLY A 240 9.80 9.93 8.12
N GLN A 241 10.93 10.63 8.08
CA GLN A 241 11.22 11.64 7.06
C GLN A 241 11.36 11.01 5.66
N ALA A 242 12.04 9.88 5.53
CA ALA A 242 12.14 9.15 4.27
C ALA A 242 10.77 8.63 3.77
N ILE A 243 9.93 8.15 4.69
CA ILE A 243 8.55 7.72 4.40
C ILE A 243 7.70 8.91 3.93
N LEU A 244 7.87 10.07 4.55
CA LEU A 244 7.15 11.29 4.16
C LEU A 244 7.49 11.71 2.73
N ALA A 245 8.76 11.69 2.32
CA ALA A 245 9.17 12.01 0.94
C ALA A 245 8.46 11.11 -0.09
N SER A 246 8.39 9.80 0.21
CA SER A 246 7.68 8.82 -0.61
C SER A 246 6.18 9.12 -0.64
N TRP A 247 5.56 9.36 0.51
CA TRP A 247 4.13 9.67 0.62
C TRP A 247 3.77 10.94 -0.18
N LEU A 248 4.55 12.03 -0.05
CA LEU A 248 4.29 13.29 -0.74
C LEU A 248 4.29 13.12 -2.26
N THR A 249 5.19 12.29 -2.78
CA THR A 249 5.30 12.09 -4.22
C THR A 249 4.26 11.12 -4.76
N TYR A 250 4.05 9.99 -4.10
CA TYR A 250 3.07 8.98 -4.54
C TYR A 250 1.64 9.45 -4.38
N THR A 251 1.35 10.20 -3.31
CA THR A 251 0.02 10.79 -3.11
C THR A 251 -0.28 11.79 -4.21
N TYR A 252 0.67 12.64 -4.60
CA TYR A 252 0.47 13.56 -5.72
C TYR A 252 0.26 12.82 -7.05
N ASN A 253 1.30 12.08 -7.48
CA ASN A 253 1.38 11.47 -8.81
C ASN A 253 0.25 10.45 -9.04
N GLY A 254 -0.11 9.68 -8.01
CA GLY A 254 -1.06 8.59 -8.14
C GLY A 254 -2.48 8.91 -7.69
N THR A 255 -2.69 9.98 -6.90
CA THR A 255 -3.99 10.27 -6.29
C THR A 255 -4.45 11.70 -6.51
N LEU A 256 -3.74 12.72 -6.01
CA LEU A 256 -4.21 14.11 -6.04
C LEU A 256 -4.39 14.61 -7.47
N LEU A 257 -3.46 14.31 -8.37
CA LEU A 257 -3.57 14.65 -9.79
C LEU A 257 -4.86 14.11 -10.43
N HIS A 258 -5.38 13.00 -9.93
CA HIS A 258 -6.57 12.30 -10.42
C HIS A 258 -7.85 12.63 -9.62
N LEU A 259 -7.73 13.47 -8.59
CA LEU A 259 -8.81 14.06 -7.79
C LEU A 259 -8.98 15.57 -8.06
N LYS A 260 -8.27 16.15 -9.03
CA LYS A 260 -8.50 17.52 -9.49
C LYS A 260 -9.82 17.65 -10.23
#